data_AF-D7VIV8-F1
#
_entry.id   AF-D7VIV8-F1
#
_cell.length_a   1.000
_cell.length_b   1.000
_cell.length_c   1.000
_cell.angle_alpha   90.00
_cell.angle_beta   90.00
_cell.angle_gamma   90.00
#
_symmetry.space_group_name_H-M   'P 1'
#
loop_
_entity.id
_entity.type
_entity.pdbx_description
1 polymer ?
#
loop_
_entity_poly.entity_id
_entity_poly.type
_entity_poly.pdbx_seq_one_letter_code
_entity_poly.pdbx_strand_id
1 'polypeptide(L)' 'MNKFNQILVHPNFSYIYLFLVVICAVSFFVMDEKHPFKTYIFPIVIVLFLLQRYRRYLIQRNQK' A
#
# COMPACT_ATOMS: atom_id res chain seq x y z
N MET A 1 -9.17 3.39 -19.95
CA MET A 1 -8.62 2.88 -18.67
C MET A 1 -8.89 3.91 -17.59
N ASN A 2 -9.48 3.55 -16.44
CA ASN A 2 -9.74 4.50 -15.36
C ASN A 2 -8.44 5.20 -14.92
N LYS A 3 -8.48 6.53 -14.67
CA LYS A 3 -7.33 7.33 -14.20
C LYS A 3 -6.62 6.68 -12.99
N PHE A 4 -7.40 6.05 -12.10
CA PHE A 4 -6.90 5.29 -10.96
C PHE A 4 -5.98 4.11 -11.35
N ASN A 5 -6.33 3.36 -12.40
CA ASN A 5 -5.52 2.25 -12.88
C ASN A 5 -4.19 2.73 -13.49
N GLN A 6 -4.18 3.90 -14.14
CA GLN A 6 -2.93 4.50 -14.64
C GLN A 6 -1.98 4.86 -13.50
N ILE A 7 -2.50 5.42 -12.40
CA ILE A 7 -1.71 5.76 -11.21
C ILE A 7 -1.13 4.48 -10.57
N LEU A 8 -1.93 3.42 -10.45
CA LEU A 8 -1.50 2.13 -9.88
C LEU A 8 -0.39 1.45 -10.68
N VAL A 9 -0.46 1.50 -12.01
CA VAL A 9 0.52 0.85 -12.88
C VAL A 9 1.79 1.68 -13.05
N HIS A 10 1.77 2.96 -12.64
CA HIS A 10 2.92 3.86 -12.75
C HIS A 10 4.15 3.26 -12.03
N PRO A 11 5.37 3.38 -12.61
CA PRO A 11 6.59 2.85 -11.99
C PRO A 11 6.83 3.43 -10.58
N ASN A 12 6.48 4.71 -10.38
CA ASN A 12 6.63 5.37 -9.09
C ASN A 12 5.74 4.79 -7.98
N PHE A 13 4.69 4.07 -8.33
CA PHE A 13 3.79 3.46 -7.34
C PHE A 13 4.53 2.47 -6.42
N SER A 14 5.51 1.71 -6.94
CA SER A 14 6.33 0.81 -6.12
C SER A 14 7.06 1.55 -5.00
N TYR A 15 7.64 2.71 -5.29
CA TYR A 15 8.40 3.49 -4.31
C TYR A 15 7.49 4.08 -3.24
N ILE A 16 6.34 4.64 -3.64
CA ILE A 16 5.33 5.17 -2.70
C ILE A 16 4.79 4.05 -1.81
N TYR A 17 4.48 2.89 -2.39
CA TYR A 17 4.03 1.73 -1.63
C TYR A 17 5.06 1.30 -0.58
N LEU A 18 6.33 1.17 -0.98
CA LEU A 18 7.40 0.74 -0.09
C LEU A 18 7.61 1.76 1.04
N PHE A 19 7.57 3.06 0.71
CA PHE A 19 7.62 4.14 1.68
C PHE A 19 6.49 4.05 2.73
N LEU A 20 5.24 3.84 2.28
CA LEU A 20 4.09 3.66 3.18
C LEU A 20 4.23 2.43 4.08
N VAL A 21 4.73 1.31 3.54
CA VAL A 21 4.97 0.10 4.32
C VAL A 21 6.04 0.32 5.39
N VAL A 22 7.14 0.99 5.06
CA VAL A 22 8.21 1.32 6.01
C VAL A 22 7.69 2.23 7.12
N ILE A 23 6.90 3.26 6.78
CA ILE A 23 6.27 4.12 7.79
C ILE A 23 5.35 3.31 8.71
N CYS A 24 4.50 2.43 8.15
CA CYS A 24 3.62 1.60 8.98
C CYS A 24 4.42 0.71 9.93
N ALA A 25 5.53 0.12 9.45
CA ALA A 25 6.42 -0.69 10.28
C ALA A 25 7.07 0.14 11.40
N VAL A 26 7.68 1.28 11.07
CA VAL A 26 8.30 2.17 12.06
C VAL A 26 7.28 2.65 13.08
N SER A 27 6.11 3.10 12.64
CA SER A 27 5.03 3.51 13.54
C SER A 27 4.57 2.38 14.46
N PHE A 28 4.54 1.13 14.00
CA PHE A 28 4.16 -0.01 14.83
C PHE A 28 5.13 -0.23 16.01
N PHE A 29 6.44 -0.08 15.75
CA PHE A 29 7.47 -0.24 16.77
C PHE A 29 7.65 0.97 17.67
N VAL A 30 7.54 2.18 17.12
CA VAL A 30 7.85 3.43 17.82
C VAL A 30 6.65 3.96 18.60
N MET A 31 5.42 3.75 18.12
CA MET A 31 4.24 4.29 18.79
C MET A 31 3.82 3.45 19.99
N ASP A 32 3.39 4.18 21.03
CA ASP A 32 2.79 3.63 22.23
C ASP A 32 1.53 2.80 21.91
N GLU A 33 1.24 1.79 22.73
CA GLU A 33 0.10 0.88 22.51
C GLU A 33 -1.25 1.60 22.54
N LYS A 34 -1.33 2.72 23.27
CA LYS A 34 -2.54 3.54 23.34
C LYS A 34 -2.69 4.53 22.17
N HIS A 35 -1.70 4.61 21.29
CA HIS A 35 -1.74 5.57 20.19
C HIS A 35 -2.78 5.12 19.15
N PRO A 36 -3.77 5.97 18.77
CA PRO A 36 -4.88 5.57 17.90
C PRO A 36 -4.38 5.06 16.54
N PHE A 37 -3.27 5.59 16.05
CA PHE A 37 -2.66 5.14 14.80
C PHE A 37 -2.27 3.66 14.86
N LYS A 38 -1.78 3.14 16.00
CA LYS A 38 -1.35 1.74 16.15
C LYS A 38 -2.51 0.76 16.02
N THR A 39 -3.70 1.16 16.49
CA THR A 39 -4.96 0.42 16.27
C THR A 39 -5.30 0.29 14.79
N TYR A 40 -5.02 1.33 13.99
CA TYR A 40 -5.35 1.35 12.56
C TYR A 40 -4.22 0.83 11.65
N ILE A 41 -3.02 0.55 12.16
CA ILE A 41 -1.92 0.02 11.33
C ILE A 41 -2.33 -1.29 10.68
N PHE A 42 -2.96 -2.21 11.41
CA PHE A 42 -3.36 -3.50 10.86
C PHE A 42 -4.34 -3.40 9.67
N PRO A 43 -5.47 -2.66 9.78
CA PRO A 43 -6.33 -2.45 8.61
C PRO A 43 -5.64 -1.67 7.48
N ILE A 44 -4.77 -0.70 7.77
CA ILE A 44 -3.99 0.01 6.75
C ILE A 44 -3.09 -0.97 5.96
N VAL A 45 -2.38 -1.86 6.65
CA VAL A 45 -1.52 -2.87 6.01
C VAL A 45 -2.33 -3.82 5.13
N ILE A 46 -3.53 -4.25 5.56
CA ILE A 46 -4.43 -5.06 4.74
C ILE A 46 -4.82 -4.32 3.46
N VAL A 47 -5.19 -3.04 3.56
CA VAL A 47 -5.56 -2.23 2.40
C VAL A 47 -4.37 -2.10 1.44
N LEU A 48 -3.17 -1.81 1.96
CA LEU A 48 -1.95 -1.74 1.17
C LEU A 48 -1.69 -3.06 0.43
N PHE A 49 -1.81 -4.19 1.12
CA PHE A 49 -1.63 -5.52 0.52
C PHE A 49 -2.62 -5.78 -0.63
N LEU A 50 -3.91 -5.49 -0.42
CA LEU A 50 -4.93 -5.62 -1.46
C LEU A 50 -4.63 -4.73 -2.66
N LEU A 51 -4.16 -3.51 -2.42
CA LEU A 51 -3.84 -2.53 -3.46
C LEU A 51 -2.64 -2.98 -4.30
N GLN A 52 -1.60 -3.52 -3.66
CA GLN A 52 -0.45 -4.12 -4.34
C GLN A 52 -0.81 -5.39 -5.11
N ARG A 53 -1.71 -6.23 -4.58
CA ARG A 53 -2.23 -7.41 -5.29
C ARG A 53 -3.04 -6.99 -6.52
N TYR A 54 -3.91 -6.01 -6.39
CA TYR A 54 -4.69 -5.46 -7.48
C TYR A 54 -3.81 -4.86 -8.57
N ARG A 55 -2.74 -4.15 -8.20
CA ARG A 55 -1.73 -3.68 -9.15
C ARG A 55 -1.11 -4.82 -9.96
N ARG A 56 -0.67 -5.91 -9.31
CA ARG A 56 -0.10 -7.08 -10.01
C ARG A 56 -1.10 -7.67 -11.01
N TYR A 57 -2.36 -7.77 -10.61
CA TYR A 57 -3.44 -8.22 -11.50
C TYR A 57 -3.62 -7.28 -12.72
N LEU A 58 -3.60 -5.97 -12.53
CA LEU A 58 -3.68 -5.00 -13.63
C LEU A 58 -2.49 -5.10 -14.60
N ILE A 59 -1.27 -5.26 -14.08
CA ILE A 59 -0.08 -5.43 -14.92
C ILE A 59 -0.20 -6.70 -15.76
N GLN A 60 -0.57 -7.82 -15.15
CA GLN A 60 -0.76 -9.09 -15.86
C GLN A 60 -1.88 -9.01 -16.91
N ARG A 61 -2.98 -8.31 -16.61
CA ARG A 61 -4.08 -8.11 -17.55
C ARG A 61 -3.67 -7.24 -18.75
N ASN A 62 -2.87 -6.21 -18.55
CA ASN A 62 -2.43 -5.31 -19.61
C ASN A 62 -1.33 -5.92 -20.52
N GLN A 63 -0.73 -7.05 -20.11
CA GLN A 63 0.25 -7.79 -20.91
C GLN A 63 -0.37 -8.90 -21.78
N LYS A 64 -1.69 -9.12 -21.67
CA LYS A 64 -2.49 -10.00 -22.55
C LYS A 64 -3.19 -9.18 -23.61
#